data_AF-A0A1B7UGZ1-F1
#
_entry.id   AF-A0A1B7UGZ1-F1
#
_cell.length_a   1.000
_cell.length_b   1.000
_cell.length_c   1.000
_cell.angle_alpha   90.00
_cell.angle_beta   90.00
_cell.angle_gamma   90.00
#
_symmetry.space_group_name_H-M   'P 1'
#
loop_
_entity.id
_entity.type
_entity.pdbx_description
1 polymer ?
#
loop_
_entity_poly.entity_id
_entity_poly.type
_entity_poly.pdbx_seq_one_letter_code
_entity_poly.pdbx_strand_id
1 'polypeptide(L)'
;MDTDKLNSEYENLKETLNFYKIEKVAKTSRLLSILFIPLLFILFVYGGYKINNLRHEISILEIQERHAIGKSKKIQEEIVELQKEKAIAEADLIKALGYSPAFIEKELNDDAQSTAIAANTAIKDITKSSWNNKKGIEVYYYNKTIDEKKIVVGLESLGYKFIAATPGKYMNKKQTNAIWFGSDVPLDDIKVVALALIRAGIQIKAVRPYRNSKEKPDYKSNRIEVGASIDIERSNPLTIDEIVNAKEFTR
;
A
#
# COMPACT_ATOMS: atom_id res chain seq x y z
N MET A 1 80.07 71.44 -26.10
CA MET A 1 78.63 71.18 -25.83
C MET A 1 78.51 71.09 -24.32
N ASP A 2 77.73 71.98 -23.71
CA ASP A 2 77.71 72.19 -22.27
C ASP A 2 76.92 71.07 -21.57
N THR A 3 77.64 70.14 -20.94
CA THR A 3 77.10 68.91 -20.35
C THR A 3 76.22 69.17 -19.13
N ASP A 4 76.50 70.24 -18.39
CA ASP A 4 75.72 70.61 -17.20
C ASP A 4 74.35 71.13 -17.60
N LYS A 5 74.29 71.89 -18.69
CA LYS A 5 73.04 72.34 -19.29
C LYS A 5 72.18 71.17 -19.77
N LEU A 6 72.79 70.15 -20.38
CA LEU A 6 72.08 68.95 -20.85
C LEU A 6 71.51 68.12 -19.67
N ASN A 7 72.27 67.98 -18.59
CA ASN A 7 71.86 67.22 -17.42
C ASN A 7 70.73 67.93 -16.64
N SER A 8 70.80 69.27 -16.56
CA SER A 8 69.73 70.11 -16.03
C SER A 8 68.44 69.96 -16.84
N GLU A 9 68.52 69.93 -18.16
CA GLU A 9 67.37 69.73 -19.05
C GLU A 9 66.76 68.34 -18.86
N TYR A 10 67.60 67.31 -18.71
CA TYR A 10 67.17 65.93 -18.48
C TYR A 10 66.40 65.76 -17.16
N GLU A 11 66.90 66.31 -16.05
CA GLU A 11 66.21 66.21 -14.76
C GLU A 11 64.87 66.99 -14.77
N ASN A 12 64.82 68.16 -15.42
CA ASN A 12 63.56 68.89 -15.63
C ASN A 12 62.55 68.08 -16.46
N LEU A 13 63.00 67.40 -17.51
CA LEU A 13 62.14 66.57 -18.35
C LEU A 13 61.61 65.34 -17.59
N LYS A 14 62.43 64.77 -16.72
CA LYS A 14 62.07 63.62 -15.87
C LYS A 14 61.09 64.02 -14.77
N GLU A 15 61.27 65.18 -14.13
CA GLU A 15 60.32 65.72 -13.16
C GLU A 15 58.97 66.02 -13.81
N THR A 16 58.96 66.69 -14.97
CA THR A 16 57.72 66.96 -15.70
C THR A 16 57.01 65.70 -16.19
N LEU A 17 57.77 64.68 -16.64
CA LEU A 17 57.20 63.38 -17.02
C LEU A 17 56.59 62.65 -15.81
N ASN A 18 57.27 62.67 -14.66
CA ASN A 18 56.77 62.07 -13.42
C ASN A 18 55.53 62.80 -12.91
N PHE A 19 55.54 64.14 -12.93
CA PHE A 19 54.38 64.96 -12.60
C PHE A 19 53.19 64.63 -13.49
N TYR A 20 53.40 64.55 -14.81
CA TYR A 20 52.36 64.18 -15.78
C TYR A 20 51.81 62.76 -15.54
N LYS A 21 52.66 61.78 -15.22
CA LYS A 21 52.23 60.42 -14.87
C LYS A 21 51.39 60.39 -13.60
N ILE A 22 51.82 61.10 -12.55
CA ILE A 22 51.08 61.20 -11.28
C ILE A 22 49.72 61.86 -11.51
N GLU A 23 49.68 62.95 -12.28
CA GLU A 23 48.44 63.66 -12.60
C GLU A 23 47.49 62.79 -13.43
N LYS A 24 48.00 62.02 -14.40
CA LYS A 24 47.21 61.08 -15.19
C LYS A 24 46.62 59.97 -14.34
N VAL A 25 47.41 59.36 -13.46
CA VAL A 25 46.95 58.31 -12.53
C VAL A 25 45.90 58.87 -11.57
N ALA A 26 46.12 60.07 -11.01
CA ALA A 26 45.17 60.73 -10.13
C ALA A 26 43.84 61.05 -10.82
N LYS A 27 43.86 61.53 -12.08
CA LYS A 27 42.65 61.76 -12.88
C LYS A 27 41.89 60.46 -13.15
N THR A 28 42.58 59.39 -13.54
CA THR A 28 41.94 58.09 -13.77
C THR A 28 41.37 57.47 -12.49
N SER A 29 42.08 57.60 -11.37
CA SER A 29 41.62 57.15 -10.04
C SER A 29 40.34 57.87 -9.62
N ARG A 30 40.28 59.20 -9.79
CA ARG A 30 39.07 59.99 -9.47
C ARG A 30 37.89 59.58 -10.34
N LEU A 31 38.09 59.42 -11.64
CA LEU A 31 37.05 58.95 -12.57
C LEU A 31 36.53 57.55 -12.18
N LEU A 32 37.44 56.63 -11.87
CA LEU A 32 37.08 55.29 -11.39
C LEU A 32 36.28 55.35 -10.08
N SER A 33 36.71 56.14 -9.09
CA SER A 33 35.99 56.28 -7.81
C SER A 33 34.57 56.82 -7.99
N ILE A 34 34.37 57.78 -8.90
CA ILE A 34 33.06 58.37 -9.17
C ILE A 34 32.10 57.35 -9.79
N LEU A 35 32.60 56.40 -10.58
CA LEU A 35 31.79 55.33 -11.16
C LEU A 35 31.58 54.15 -10.18
N PHE A 36 32.57 53.84 -9.36
CA PHE A 36 32.54 52.67 -8.50
C PHE A 36 31.63 52.84 -7.28
N ILE A 37 31.59 54.04 -6.69
CA ILE A 37 30.72 54.36 -5.53
C ILE A 37 29.22 54.15 -5.84
N PRO A 38 28.65 54.72 -6.92
CA PRO A 38 27.24 54.51 -7.24
C PRO A 38 26.95 53.06 -7.63
N LEU A 39 27.89 52.36 -8.29
CA LEU A 39 27.74 50.95 -8.59
C LEU A 39 27.64 50.10 -7.31
N LEU A 40 28.53 50.34 -6.34
CA LEU A 40 28.47 49.68 -5.03
C LEU A 40 27.19 50.02 -4.27
N PHE A 41 26.73 51.26 -4.35
CA PHE A 41 25.47 51.68 -3.73
C PHE A 41 24.27 50.94 -4.34
N ILE A 42 24.20 50.84 -5.68
CA ILE A 42 23.13 50.09 -6.36
C ILE A 42 23.17 48.61 -5.95
N LEU A 43 24.35 47.99 -5.91
CA LEU A 43 24.50 46.61 -5.46
C LEU A 43 24.07 46.42 -4.00
N PHE A 44 24.38 47.38 -3.13
CA PHE A 44 23.98 47.35 -1.73
C PHE A 44 22.46 47.46 -1.57
N VAL A 45 21.82 48.41 -2.26
CA VAL A 45 20.36 48.57 -2.25
C VAL A 45 19.66 47.33 -2.81
N TYR A 46 20.14 46.81 -3.94
CA TYR A 46 19.61 45.58 -4.54
C TYR A 46 19.80 44.36 -3.62
N GLY A 47 20.97 44.22 -3.01
CA GLY A 47 21.27 43.17 -2.04
C GLY A 47 20.34 43.25 -0.82
N GLY A 48 20.16 44.44 -0.26
CA GLY A 48 19.23 44.68 0.85
C GLY A 48 17.79 44.32 0.50
N TYR A 49 17.31 44.75 -0.67
CA TYR A 49 15.98 44.41 -1.17
C TYR A 49 15.80 42.89 -1.33
N LYS A 50 16.75 42.22 -1.97
CA LYS A 50 16.70 40.77 -2.19
C LYS A 50 16.73 39.97 -0.88
N ILE A 51 17.56 40.38 0.08
CA ILE A 51 17.62 39.75 1.41
C ILE A 51 16.29 39.91 2.14
N ASN A 52 15.67 41.09 2.07
CA ASN A 52 14.37 41.31 2.70
C ASN A 52 13.27 40.44 2.07
N ASN A 53 13.25 40.31 0.75
CA ASN A 53 12.29 39.47 0.06
C ASN A 53 12.46 37.99 0.43
N LEU A 54 13.71 37.51 0.47
CA LEU A 54 14.03 36.14 0.89
C LEU A 54 13.62 35.86 2.34
N ARG A 55 13.82 36.82 3.26
CA ARG A 55 13.36 36.69 4.65
C ARG A 55 11.84 36.53 4.75
N HIS A 56 11.10 37.26 3.91
CA HIS A 56 9.64 37.15 3.87
C HIS A 56 9.18 35.81 3.28
N GLU A 57 9.88 35.29 2.28
CA GLU A 57 9.57 33.98 1.71
C GLU A 57 9.83 32.86 2.71
N ILE A 58 10.95 32.91 3.44
CA ILE A 58 11.28 31.97 4.50
C ILE A 58 10.22 31.98 5.60
N SER A 59 9.75 33.15 6.04
CA SER A 59 8.73 33.21 7.10
C SER A 59 7.38 32.63 6.65
N ILE A 60 6.99 32.82 5.38
CA ILE A 60 5.80 32.16 4.84
C ILE A 60 5.98 30.64 4.82
N LEU A 61 7.13 30.15 4.35
CA LEU A 61 7.42 28.72 4.28
C LEU A 61 7.42 28.07 5.68
N GLU A 62 8.01 28.72 6.68
CA GLU A 62 8.00 28.24 8.06
C GLU A 62 6.57 28.12 8.63
N ILE A 63 5.68 29.08 8.31
CA ILE A 63 4.27 29.03 8.71
C ILE A 63 3.56 27.85 8.03
N GLN A 64 3.81 27.63 6.73
CA GLN A 64 3.22 26.50 5.99
C GLN A 64 3.70 25.16 6.54
N GLU A 65 4.99 25.03 6.85
CA GLU A 65 5.58 23.82 7.42
C GLU A 65 4.96 23.51 8.78
N ARG A 66 4.87 24.50 9.69
CA ARG A 66 4.21 24.32 10.99
C ARG A 66 2.76 23.88 10.85
N HIS A 67 2.02 24.45 9.90
CA HIS A 67 0.65 24.06 9.65
C HIS A 67 0.53 22.63 9.09
N ALA A 68 1.45 22.22 8.20
CA ALA A 68 1.53 20.85 7.69
C ALA A 68 1.87 19.84 8.80
N ILE A 69 2.83 20.18 9.67
CA ILE A 69 3.19 19.37 10.85
C ILE A 69 1.98 19.24 11.79
N GLY A 70 1.26 20.34 12.06
CA GLY A 70 0.05 20.30 12.88
C GLY A 70 -1.05 19.40 12.31
N LYS A 71 -1.29 19.48 11.00
CA LYS A 71 -2.23 18.57 10.30
C LYS A 71 -1.78 17.12 10.38
N SER A 72 -0.50 16.84 10.14
CA SER A 72 0.05 15.48 10.22
C SER A 72 -0.11 14.90 11.63
N LYS A 73 0.17 15.71 12.67
CA LYS A 73 -0.03 15.30 14.06
C LYS A 73 -1.49 14.98 14.37
N LYS A 74 -2.44 15.81 13.92
CA LYS A 74 -3.88 15.56 14.10
C LYS A 74 -4.32 14.25 13.43
N ILE A 75 -3.83 13.98 12.22
CA ILE A 75 -4.11 12.72 11.51
C ILE A 75 -3.53 11.52 12.28
N GLN A 76 -2.33 11.65 12.84
CA GLN A 76 -1.73 10.59 13.66
C GLN A 76 -2.54 10.32 14.93
N GLU A 77 -3.04 11.37 15.59
CA GLU A 77 -3.93 11.24 16.76
C GLU A 77 -5.24 10.53 16.39
N GLU A 78 -5.86 10.91 15.26
CA GLU A 78 -7.08 10.27 14.74
C GLU A 78 -6.86 8.79 14.40
N ILE A 79 -5.74 8.42 13.77
CA ILE A 79 -5.40 7.02 13.49
C ILE A 79 -5.28 6.21 14.79
N VAL A 80 -4.65 6.77 15.82
CA VAL A 80 -4.51 6.11 17.12
C VAL A 80 -5.87 5.92 17.79
N GLU A 81 -6.76 6.91 17.69
CA GLU A 81 -8.12 6.81 18.22
C GLU A 81 -8.95 5.76 17.50
N LEU A 82 -8.93 5.75 16.16
CA LEU A 82 -9.61 4.75 15.34
C LEU A 82 -9.08 3.32 15.59
N GLN A 83 -7.78 3.17 15.84
CA GLN A 83 -7.20 1.88 16.21
C GLN A 83 -7.72 1.38 17.57
N LYS A 84 -7.88 2.28 18.55
CA LYS A 84 -8.48 1.94 19.85
C LYS A 84 -9.95 1.57 19.70
N GLU A 85 -10.72 2.36 18.95
CA GLU A 85 -12.14 2.07 18.68
C GLU A 85 -12.31 0.71 18.00
N LYS A 86 -11.48 0.43 16.99
CA LYS A 86 -11.45 -0.88 16.33
C LYS A 86 -11.15 -2.01 17.31
N ALA A 87 -10.15 -1.86 18.18
CA ALA A 87 -9.80 -2.89 19.15
C ALA A 87 -10.94 -3.14 20.17
N ILE A 88 -11.66 -2.09 20.58
CA ILE A 88 -12.84 -2.20 21.44
C ILE A 88 -13.96 -2.94 20.69
N ALA A 89 -14.24 -2.57 19.45
CA ALA A 89 -15.27 -3.23 18.63
C ALA A 89 -14.94 -4.71 18.39
N GLU A 90 -13.67 -5.05 18.16
CA GLU A 90 -13.22 -6.44 18.05
C GLU A 90 -13.42 -7.20 19.38
N ALA A 91 -13.09 -6.59 20.53
CA ALA A 91 -13.29 -7.19 21.84
C ALA A 91 -14.78 -7.39 22.17
N ASP A 92 -15.64 -6.42 21.83
CA ASP A 92 -17.08 -6.51 22.00
C ASP A 92 -17.69 -7.59 21.09
N LEU A 93 -17.18 -7.73 19.86
CA LEU A 93 -17.59 -8.81 18.94
C LEU A 93 -17.21 -10.18 19.51
N ILE A 94 -15.99 -10.33 20.03
CA ILE A 94 -15.52 -11.57 20.66
C ILE A 94 -16.43 -11.94 21.85
N LYS A 95 -16.78 -10.95 22.68
CA LYS A 95 -17.68 -11.12 23.82
C LYS A 95 -19.12 -11.45 23.40
N ALA A 96 -19.64 -10.77 22.38
CA ALA A 96 -20.98 -11.03 21.83
C ALA A 96 -21.10 -12.43 21.21
N LEU A 97 -19.99 -12.95 20.68
CA LEU A 97 -19.88 -14.32 20.17
C LEU A 97 -19.64 -15.36 21.28
N GLY A 98 -19.56 -14.95 22.56
CA GLY A 98 -19.45 -15.85 23.72
C GLY A 98 -18.03 -16.34 24.03
N TYR A 99 -16.99 -15.75 23.42
CA TYR A 99 -15.60 -16.12 23.69
C TYR A 99 -14.99 -15.17 24.74
N SER A 100 -14.31 -15.73 25.76
CA SER A 100 -13.53 -14.96 26.75
C SER A 100 -12.06 -14.94 26.35
N PRO A 101 -11.30 -13.84 26.57
CA PRO A 101 -9.86 -13.78 26.27
C PRO A 101 -9.04 -14.90 26.93
N ALA A 102 -9.44 -15.35 28.13
CA ALA A 102 -8.81 -16.47 28.83
C ALA A 102 -9.16 -17.85 28.24
N PHE A 103 -10.24 -17.93 27.45
CA PHE A 103 -10.60 -19.12 26.67
C PHE A 103 -9.75 -19.20 25.40
N ILE A 104 -9.41 -18.05 24.79
CA ILE A 104 -8.53 -17.98 23.62
C ILE A 104 -7.15 -18.57 23.95
N GLU A 105 -6.58 -18.25 25.12
CA GLU A 105 -5.25 -18.75 25.53
C GLU A 105 -5.20 -20.26 25.83
N LYS A 106 -6.33 -20.86 26.25
CA LYS A 106 -6.41 -22.29 26.61
C LYS A 106 -6.78 -23.18 25.42
N GLU A 107 -7.52 -22.64 24.45
CA GLU A 107 -7.97 -23.31 23.22
C GLU A 107 -7.02 -23.09 22.01
N LEU A 108 -6.00 -22.22 22.15
CA LEU A 108 -4.94 -21.99 21.16
C LEU A 108 -4.02 -23.23 20.96
N ASN A 109 -4.14 -24.24 21.82
CA ASN A 109 -3.47 -25.54 21.68
C ASN A 109 -4.27 -26.55 20.83
N ASP A 110 -5.44 -26.18 20.31
CA ASP A 110 -6.28 -27.07 19.54
C ASP A 110 -5.95 -26.97 18.03
N ASP A 111 -5.71 -28.12 17.41
CA ASP A 111 -5.30 -28.27 16.00
C ASP A 111 -6.22 -27.48 15.04
N ALA A 112 -7.50 -27.37 15.38
CA ALA A 112 -8.51 -26.62 14.63
C ALA A 112 -8.27 -25.09 14.59
N GLN A 113 -7.81 -24.47 15.68
CA GLN A 113 -7.51 -23.03 15.68
C GLN A 113 -6.23 -22.72 14.90
N SER A 114 -5.20 -23.55 15.08
CA SER A 114 -3.94 -23.41 14.31
C SER A 114 -4.22 -23.49 12.81
N THR A 115 -5.08 -24.43 12.40
CA THR A 115 -5.57 -24.58 11.03
C THR A 115 -6.32 -23.34 10.55
N ALA A 116 -7.23 -22.79 11.37
CA ALA A 116 -7.98 -21.59 11.00
C ALA A 116 -7.07 -20.35 10.84
N ILE A 117 -6.07 -20.18 11.71
CA ILE A 117 -5.08 -19.10 11.62
C ILE A 117 -4.22 -19.27 10.38
N ALA A 118 -3.69 -20.47 10.13
CA ALA A 118 -2.88 -20.77 8.95
C ALA A 118 -3.67 -20.52 7.65
N ALA A 119 -4.94 -20.96 7.59
CA ALA A 119 -5.80 -20.72 6.44
C ALA A 119 -6.08 -19.23 6.23
N ASN A 120 -6.29 -18.45 7.31
CA ASN A 120 -6.49 -17.01 7.22
C ASN A 120 -5.23 -16.27 6.73
N THR A 121 -4.05 -16.68 7.20
CA THR A 121 -2.77 -16.14 6.73
C THR A 121 -2.57 -16.43 5.24
N ALA A 122 -2.82 -17.66 4.80
CA ALA A 122 -2.74 -18.03 3.39
C ALA A 122 -3.72 -17.23 2.51
N ILE A 123 -4.96 -17.00 2.97
CA ILE A 123 -5.92 -16.14 2.26
C ILE A 123 -5.36 -14.71 2.10
N LYS A 124 -4.77 -14.15 3.17
CA LYS A 124 -4.18 -12.79 3.12
C LYS A 124 -3.04 -12.70 2.14
N ASP A 125 -2.19 -13.73 2.06
CA ASP A 125 -1.04 -13.72 1.16
C ASP A 125 -1.47 -13.85 -0.30
N ILE A 126 -2.41 -14.75 -0.61
CA ILE A 126 -2.96 -14.89 -1.96
C ILE A 126 -3.66 -13.59 -2.40
N THR A 127 -4.46 -12.99 -1.51
CA THR A 127 -5.23 -11.77 -1.84
C THR A 127 -4.40 -10.50 -1.94
N LYS A 128 -3.20 -10.45 -1.32
CA LYS A 128 -2.23 -9.37 -1.53
C LYS A 128 -1.59 -9.45 -2.92
N SER A 129 -1.26 -10.65 -3.37
CA SER A 129 -0.58 -10.89 -4.65
C SER A 129 -1.52 -10.86 -5.85
N SER A 130 -2.80 -11.20 -5.63
CA SER A 130 -3.81 -11.33 -6.66
C SER A 130 -4.80 -10.16 -6.57
N TRP A 131 -4.53 -9.06 -7.30
CA TRP A 131 -5.49 -7.97 -7.45
C TRP A 131 -6.57 -8.36 -8.47
N ASN A 132 -7.26 -9.48 -8.25
CA ASN A 132 -8.25 -9.97 -9.18
C ASN A 132 -9.56 -9.21 -9.03
N ASN A 133 -10.08 -8.77 -10.17
CA ASN A 133 -11.41 -8.21 -10.32
C ASN A 133 -12.42 -9.34 -10.04
N LYS A 134 -12.78 -9.55 -8.77
CA LYS A 134 -13.79 -10.54 -8.30
C LYS A 134 -15.17 -10.38 -8.97
N LYS A 135 -15.35 -9.37 -9.82
CA LYS A 135 -16.57 -9.07 -10.56
C LYS A 135 -16.90 -10.21 -11.52
N GLY A 136 -18.01 -10.88 -11.23
CA GLY A 136 -18.61 -11.87 -12.12
C GLY A 136 -18.44 -13.31 -11.66
N ILE A 137 -17.66 -13.61 -10.61
CA ILE A 137 -17.60 -14.96 -10.04
C ILE A 137 -18.79 -15.17 -9.10
N GLU A 138 -19.53 -16.26 -9.34
CA GLU A 138 -20.68 -16.66 -8.53
C GLU A 138 -20.30 -17.82 -7.59
N VAL A 139 -20.50 -17.64 -6.29
CA VAL A 139 -20.27 -18.69 -5.28
C VAL A 139 -21.62 -19.23 -4.82
N TYR A 140 -21.93 -20.45 -5.24
CA TYR A 140 -23.12 -21.18 -4.85
C TYR A 140 -22.82 -22.04 -3.63
N TYR A 141 -23.55 -21.78 -2.54
CA TYR A 141 -23.45 -22.59 -1.33
C TYR A 141 -24.74 -23.36 -1.10
N TYR A 142 -24.66 -24.68 -1.13
CA TYR A 142 -25.80 -25.55 -0.87
C TYR A 142 -26.02 -25.69 0.64
N ASN A 143 -26.78 -24.76 1.22
CA ASN A 143 -26.93 -24.63 2.66
C ASN A 143 -27.59 -25.87 3.29
N LYS A 144 -26.97 -26.43 4.33
CA LYS A 144 -27.37 -27.69 4.95
C LYS A 144 -27.74 -27.49 6.40
N THR A 145 -28.65 -28.31 6.90
CA THR A 145 -29.09 -28.24 8.31
C THR A 145 -27.99 -28.53 9.32
N ILE A 146 -26.95 -29.24 8.89
CA ILE A 146 -25.80 -29.62 9.72
C ILE A 146 -24.66 -28.61 9.68
N ASP A 147 -24.70 -27.67 8.73
CA ASP A 147 -23.64 -26.69 8.58
C ASP A 147 -23.91 -25.49 9.51
N GLU A 148 -22.89 -25.03 10.21
CA GLU A 148 -23.01 -23.89 11.10
C GLU A 148 -23.21 -22.58 10.32
N LYS A 149 -24.02 -21.66 10.87
CA LYS A 149 -24.29 -20.34 10.27
C LYS A 149 -23.02 -19.53 9.99
N LYS A 150 -21.93 -19.77 10.74
CA LYS A 150 -20.63 -19.09 10.57
C LYS A 150 -20.01 -19.28 9.18
N ILE A 151 -20.33 -20.38 8.49
CA ILE A 151 -19.80 -20.69 7.15
C ILE A 151 -20.30 -19.69 6.12
N VAL A 152 -21.61 -19.39 6.15
CA VAL A 152 -22.26 -18.46 5.21
C VAL A 152 -21.65 -17.06 5.34
N VAL A 153 -21.53 -16.56 6.58
CA VAL A 153 -20.91 -15.27 6.89
C VAL A 153 -19.45 -15.24 6.41
N GLY A 154 -18.71 -16.34 6.61
CA GLY A 154 -17.32 -16.47 6.16
C GLY A 154 -17.15 -16.33 4.65
N LEU A 155 -18.05 -16.93 3.87
CA LEU A 155 -18.01 -16.86 2.39
C LEU A 155 -18.49 -15.51 1.85
N GLU A 156 -19.55 -14.94 2.43
CA GLU A 156 -20.08 -13.63 2.03
C GLU A 156 -19.04 -12.51 2.22
N SER A 157 -18.23 -12.59 3.29
CA SER A 157 -17.18 -11.61 3.58
C SER A 157 -16.04 -11.57 2.54
N LEU A 158 -15.95 -12.55 1.64
CA LEU A 158 -14.90 -12.60 0.61
C LEU A 158 -15.16 -11.63 -0.55
N GLY A 159 -16.37 -11.08 -0.67
CA GLY A 159 -16.74 -10.10 -1.71
C GLY A 159 -17.11 -10.70 -3.06
N TYR A 160 -17.39 -12.00 -3.13
CA TYR A 160 -17.97 -12.65 -4.32
C TYR A 160 -19.50 -12.46 -4.37
N LYS A 161 -20.11 -12.73 -5.53
CA LYS A 161 -21.58 -12.82 -5.61
C LYS A 161 -22.02 -14.15 -5.00
N PHE A 162 -22.39 -14.11 -3.72
CA PHE A 162 -22.86 -15.27 -2.99
C PHE A 162 -24.31 -15.61 -3.33
N ILE A 163 -24.58 -16.90 -3.58
CA ILE A 163 -25.90 -17.42 -3.90
C ILE A 163 -26.16 -18.64 -3.02
N ALA A 164 -27.07 -18.49 -2.06
CA ALA A 164 -27.56 -19.62 -1.28
C ALA A 164 -28.44 -20.50 -2.17
N ALA A 165 -28.12 -21.78 -2.24
CA ALA A 165 -28.86 -22.77 -3.02
C ALA A 165 -29.46 -23.84 -2.12
N THR A 166 -30.62 -24.38 -2.52
CA THR A 166 -31.26 -25.49 -1.81
C THR A 166 -30.54 -26.80 -2.16
N PRO A 167 -30.02 -27.56 -1.18
CA PRO A 167 -29.43 -28.86 -1.45
C PRO A 167 -30.49 -29.85 -1.94
N GLY A 168 -30.08 -30.80 -2.78
CA GLY A 168 -30.93 -31.94 -3.11
C GLY A 168 -31.33 -32.72 -1.84
N LYS A 169 -32.52 -33.34 -1.84
CA LYS A 169 -33.11 -34.02 -0.66
C LYS A 169 -32.14 -34.96 0.07
N TYR A 170 -31.32 -35.72 -0.66
CA TYR A 170 -30.33 -36.64 -0.11
C TYR A 170 -29.03 -35.96 0.36
N MET A 171 -28.71 -34.78 -0.19
CA MET A 171 -27.47 -34.04 0.10
C MET A 171 -27.57 -33.11 1.31
N ASN A 172 -28.79 -32.79 1.77
CA ASN A 172 -29.02 -31.93 2.94
C ASN A 172 -28.48 -32.54 4.25
N LYS A 173 -28.37 -33.87 4.33
CA LYS A 173 -27.86 -34.58 5.52
C LYS A 173 -26.36 -34.91 5.46
N LYS A 174 -25.67 -34.52 4.39
CA LYS A 174 -24.26 -34.88 4.14
C LYS A 174 -23.37 -33.66 4.36
N GLN A 175 -22.31 -33.80 5.16
CA GLN A 175 -21.38 -32.68 5.45
C GLN A 175 -20.81 -32.09 4.17
N THR A 176 -20.72 -30.76 4.12
CA THR A 176 -20.00 -30.07 3.05
C THR A 176 -18.56 -30.57 3.01
N ASN A 177 -18.12 -31.06 1.85
CA ASN A 177 -16.82 -31.71 1.69
C ASN A 177 -16.18 -31.49 0.30
N ALA A 178 -16.88 -30.81 -0.61
CA ALA A 178 -16.47 -30.71 -2.00
C ALA A 178 -16.66 -29.28 -2.54
N ILE A 179 -15.75 -28.90 -3.44
CA ILE A 179 -15.84 -27.68 -4.23
C ILE A 179 -15.77 -28.06 -5.71
N TRP A 180 -16.67 -27.49 -6.50
CA TRP A 180 -16.63 -27.54 -7.96
C TRP A 180 -16.45 -26.17 -8.55
N PHE A 181 -15.68 -26.05 -9.62
CA PHE A 181 -15.41 -24.76 -10.26
C PHE A 181 -15.47 -24.85 -11.79
N GLY A 182 -15.81 -23.71 -12.42
CA GLY A 182 -15.83 -23.54 -13.87
C GLY A 182 -14.47 -23.14 -14.45
N SER A 183 -14.35 -23.25 -15.77
CA SER A 183 -13.11 -23.00 -16.51
C SER A 183 -12.57 -21.57 -16.40
N ASP A 184 -13.44 -20.60 -16.15
CA ASP A 184 -13.09 -19.18 -16.15
C ASP A 184 -12.81 -18.66 -14.74
N VAL A 185 -12.90 -19.53 -13.73
CA VAL A 185 -12.57 -19.18 -12.35
C VAL A 185 -11.05 -19.23 -12.17
N PRO A 186 -10.40 -18.11 -11.79
CA PRO A 186 -8.97 -18.11 -11.54
C PRO A 186 -8.59 -19.04 -10.39
N LEU A 187 -7.42 -19.66 -10.50
CA LEU A 187 -6.93 -20.63 -9.51
C LEU A 187 -6.85 -20.05 -8.09
N ASP A 188 -6.40 -18.81 -7.96
CA ASP A 188 -6.31 -18.11 -6.68
C ASP A 188 -7.68 -17.95 -6.00
N ASP A 189 -8.72 -17.64 -6.77
CA ASP A 189 -10.08 -17.52 -6.25
C ASP A 189 -10.63 -18.87 -5.76
N ILE A 190 -10.30 -19.96 -6.45
CA ILE A 190 -10.62 -21.32 -6.02
C ILE A 190 -9.94 -21.63 -4.68
N LYS A 191 -8.64 -21.32 -4.57
CA LYS A 191 -7.86 -21.51 -3.34
C LYS A 191 -8.44 -20.69 -2.18
N VAL A 192 -8.79 -19.43 -2.42
CA VAL A 192 -9.37 -18.54 -1.39
C VAL A 192 -10.69 -19.12 -0.87
N VAL A 193 -11.58 -19.60 -1.74
CA VAL A 193 -12.84 -20.22 -1.29
C VAL A 193 -12.56 -21.51 -0.50
N ALA A 194 -11.65 -22.36 -0.96
CA ALA A 194 -11.29 -23.58 -0.23
C ALA A 194 -10.71 -23.31 1.16
N LEU A 195 -9.77 -22.37 1.26
CA LEU A 195 -9.17 -21.95 2.52
C LEU A 195 -10.20 -21.28 3.44
N ALA A 196 -11.17 -20.54 2.90
CA ALA A 196 -12.23 -19.94 3.70
C ALA A 196 -13.13 -20.99 4.36
N LEU A 197 -13.39 -22.11 3.68
CA LEU A 197 -14.14 -23.24 4.23
C LEU A 197 -13.33 -23.97 5.30
N ILE A 198 -12.04 -24.21 5.06
CA ILE A 198 -11.13 -24.79 6.07
C ILE A 198 -11.03 -23.90 7.31
N ARG A 199 -10.91 -22.58 7.12
CA ARG A 199 -10.94 -21.59 8.21
C ARG A 199 -12.23 -21.65 9.03
N ALA A 200 -13.35 -22.01 8.41
CA ALA A 200 -14.62 -22.20 9.08
C ALA A 200 -14.77 -23.58 9.75
N GLY A 201 -13.74 -24.43 9.70
CA GLY A 201 -13.74 -25.78 10.28
C GLY A 201 -14.33 -26.86 9.35
N ILE A 202 -14.56 -26.56 8.07
CA ILE A 202 -15.04 -27.55 7.12
C ILE A 202 -13.87 -28.34 6.54
N GLN A 203 -13.98 -29.66 6.64
CA GLN A 203 -13.04 -30.59 6.01
C GLN A 203 -13.35 -30.75 4.52
N ILE A 204 -12.68 -29.96 3.68
CA ILE A 204 -12.76 -30.10 2.22
C ILE A 204 -11.92 -31.29 1.78
N LYS A 205 -12.53 -32.24 1.08
CA LYS A 205 -11.91 -33.49 0.63
C LYS A 205 -11.56 -33.49 -0.86
N ALA A 206 -12.19 -32.62 -1.64
CA ALA A 206 -11.84 -32.44 -3.04
C ALA A 206 -12.21 -31.04 -3.54
N VAL A 207 -11.35 -30.54 -4.43
CA VAL A 207 -11.59 -29.36 -5.27
C VAL A 207 -11.44 -29.84 -6.70
N ARG A 208 -12.49 -29.73 -7.52
CA ARG A 208 -12.53 -30.34 -8.85
C ARG A 208 -13.19 -29.43 -9.89
N PRO A 209 -12.74 -29.43 -11.15
CA PRO A 209 -13.45 -28.73 -12.20
C PRO A 209 -14.80 -29.41 -12.50
N TYR A 210 -15.76 -28.64 -13.01
CA TYR A 210 -16.97 -29.24 -13.59
C TYR A 210 -16.61 -30.15 -14.76
N ARG A 211 -17.45 -31.16 -14.98
CA ARG A 211 -17.46 -31.86 -16.28
C ARG A 211 -18.17 -30.94 -17.28
N ASN A 212 -17.39 -30.16 -18.02
CA ASN A 212 -17.94 -29.33 -19.09
C ASN A 212 -18.52 -30.25 -20.17
N SER A 213 -19.76 -29.96 -20.59
CA SER A 213 -20.33 -30.61 -21.77
C SER A 213 -19.68 -30.02 -23.01
N LYS A 214 -19.30 -30.87 -23.97
CA LYS A 214 -18.83 -30.40 -25.29
C LYS A 214 -19.88 -29.51 -26.00
N GLU A 215 -21.15 -29.69 -25.67
CA GLU A 215 -22.27 -28.93 -26.25
C GLU A 215 -22.49 -27.56 -25.58
N LYS A 216 -21.97 -27.35 -24.37
CA LYS A 216 -22.11 -26.09 -23.61
C LYS A 216 -20.80 -25.78 -22.87
N PRO A 217 -19.75 -25.33 -23.58
CA PRO A 217 -18.44 -25.06 -22.98
C PRO A 217 -18.49 -23.98 -21.90
N ASP A 218 -19.36 -22.99 -22.06
CA ASP A 218 -19.48 -21.85 -21.14
C ASP A 218 -20.40 -22.14 -19.94
N TYR A 219 -20.97 -23.35 -19.86
CA TYR A 219 -21.90 -23.67 -18.79
C TYR A 219 -21.19 -23.68 -17.44
N LYS A 220 -21.60 -22.77 -16.55
CA LYS A 220 -21.02 -22.56 -15.21
C LYS A 220 -19.54 -22.17 -15.23
N SER A 221 -19.03 -21.58 -16.33
CA SER A 221 -17.61 -21.28 -16.49
C SER A 221 -17.08 -20.33 -15.41
N ASN A 222 -17.89 -19.38 -14.94
CA ASN A 222 -17.57 -18.39 -13.90
C ASN A 222 -18.08 -18.75 -12.49
N ARG A 223 -18.39 -20.03 -12.23
CA ARG A 223 -19.08 -20.45 -11.01
C ARG A 223 -18.22 -21.34 -10.11
N ILE A 224 -18.33 -21.14 -8.81
CA ILE A 224 -17.86 -22.05 -7.76
C ILE A 224 -19.08 -22.62 -7.02
N GLU A 225 -19.22 -23.94 -6.92
CA GLU A 225 -20.25 -24.62 -6.12
C GLU A 225 -19.60 -25.31 -4.91
N VAL A 226 -20.15 -25.06 -3.74
CA VAL A 226 -19.72 -25.64 -2.46
C VAL A 226 -20.84 -26.54 -1.94
N GLY A 227 -20.53 -27.82 -1.73
CA GLY A 227 -21.53 -28.79 -1.31
C GLY A 227 -20.95 -30.12 -0.83
N ALA A 228 -21.73 -31.19 -0.97
CA ALA A 228 -21.26 -32.54 -0.62
C ALA A 228 -21.21 -33.46 -1.83
N SER A 229 -20.21 -34.32 -1.84
CA SER A 229 -20.07 -35.41 -2.79
C SER A 229 -19.85 -36.72 -2.04
N ILE A 230 -20.64 -37.73 -2.44
CA ILE A 230 -20.66 -39.05 -1.79
C ILE A 230 -19.44 -39.88 -2.24
N ASP A 231 -18.99 -39.70 -3.48
CA ASP A 231 -17.85 -40.42 -4.06
C ASP A 231 -16.52 -40.14 -3.33
N ILE A 232 -16.40 -38.99 -2.65
CA ILE A 232 -15.20 -38.60 -1.90
C ILE A 232 -15.41 -38.65 -0.38
N GLU A 233 -16.53 -39.19 0.10
CA GLU A 233 -16.85 -39.19 1.54
C GLU A 233 -15.79 -39.93 2.36
N ARG A 234 -15.13 -40.92 1.77
CA ARG A 234 -14.04 -41.71 2.37
C ARG A 234 -12.64 -41.15 2.12
N SER A 235 -12.51 -40.09 1.32
CA SER A 235 -11.21 -39.45 1.07
C SER A 235 -10.73 -38.71 2.31
N ASN A 236 -9.42 -38.54 2.40
CA ASN A 236 -8.81 -37.67 3.40
C ASN A 236 -9.13 -36.20 3.09
N PRO A 237 -9.30 -35.34 4.10
CA PRO A 237 -9.36 -33.90 3.90
C PRO A 237 -8.07 -33.38 3.25
N LEU A 238 -8.21 -32.40 2.37
CA LEU A 238 -7.10 -31.63 1.83
C LEU A 238 -6.51 -30.74 2.92
N THR A 239 -5.18 -30.70 2.95
CA THR A 239 -4.40 -29.80 3.79
C THR A 239 -4.31 -28.40 3.18
N ILE A 240 -3.98 -27.42 4.02
CA ILE A 240 -3.74 -26.04 3.58
C ILE A 240 -2.60 -26.01 2.56
N ASP A 241 -1.52 -26.76 2.80
CA ASP A 241 -0.36 -26.80 1.92
C ASP A 241 -0.69 -27.38 0.54
N GLU A 242 -1.52 -28.43 0.48
CA GLU A 242 -1.99 -28.98 -0.81
C GLU A 242 -2.78 -27.95 -1.61
N ILE A 243 -3.61 -27.14 -0.94
CA ILE A 243 -4.40 -26.09 -1.60
C ILE A 243 -3.52 -24.93 -2.05
N VAL A 244 -2.65 -24.42 -1.18
CA VAL A 244 -1.79 -23.27 -1.48
C VAL A 244 -0.82 -23.60 -2.62
N ASN A 245 -0.21 -24.79 -2.58
CA ASN A 245 0.79 -25.20 -3.56
C ASN A 245 0.21 -25.84 -4.83
N ALA A 246 -1.11 -26.04 -4.91
CA ALA A 246 -1.75 -26.55 -6.12
C ALA A 246 -1.43 -25.66 -7.33
N LYS A 247 -0.92 -26.27 -8.40
CA LYS A 247 -0.72 -25.62 -9.71
C LYS A 247 -1.98 -25.71 -10.58
N GLU A 248 -2.77 -26.75 -10.35
CA GLU A 248 -4.07 -26.98 -10.95
C GLU A 248 -4.86 -27.93 -10.04
N PHE A 249 -6.19 -27.97 -10.20
CA PHE A 249 -7.05 -28.95 -9.58
C PHE A 249 -7.66 -29.82 -10.66
N THR A 250 -7.48 -31.14 -10.56
CA THR A 250 -7.95 -32.11 -11.54
C THR A 250 -9.03 -33.02 -10.95
N ARG A 251 -9.74 -33.72 -11.83
CA ARG A 251 -10.79 -34.66 -11.44
C ARG A 251 -10.26 -36.09 -11.36
#